data_AF-A0A2H0HBG7-F1
#
_entry.id   AF-A0A2H0HBG7-F1
#
_cell.length_a   1.000
_cell.length_b   1.000
_cell.length_c   1.000
_cell.angle_alpha   90.00
_cell.angle_beta   90.00
_cell.angle_gamma   90.00
#
_symmetry.space_group_name_H-M   'P 1'
#
loop_
_entity.id
_entity.type
_entity.pdbx_description
1 polymer ?
#
loop_
_entity_poly.entity_id
_entity_poly.type
_entity_poly.pdbx_seq_one_letter_code
_entity_poly.pdbx_strand_id
1 'polypeptide(L)'
;MKNNPLVIILIAGFLAIGSYGYYYFYVQTLMFSEVIGKTDNPLANIAISFFDFNTGLTRHDIQHLEKTKGYWIRRIKEVEAIRDSDLRARETEKLLEEMASDPSMKKVSKLIFSNGLSFGYDLMKGLTN
;
A
#
# COMPACT_ATOMS: atom_id res chain seq x y z
N MET A 1 -49.42 3.21 -2.71
CA MET A 1 -48.53 3.80 -3.74
C MET A 1 -48.09 2.67 -4.65
N LYS A 2 -48.46 2.68 -5.95
CA LYS A 2 -47.95 1.68 -6.90
C LYS A 2 -46.48 2.02 -7.15
N ASN A 3 -45.56 1.15 -6.75
CA ASN A 3 -44.15 1.33 -7.05
C ASN A 3 -43.97 1.27 -8.56
N ASN A 4 -43.52 2.38 -9.16
CA ASN A 4 -43.22 2.42 -10.58
C ASN A 4 -41.98 1.55 -10.81
N PRO A 5 -42.04 0.49 -11.63
CA PRO A 5 -40.92 -0.42 -11.86
C PRO A 5 -39.66 0.32 -12.33
N LEU A 6 -39.81 1.46 -13.02
CA LEU A 6 -38.68 2.32 -13.42
C LEU A 6 -37.94 2.91 -12.21
N VAL A 7 -38.66 3.30 -11.15
CA VAL A 7 -38.04 3.86 -9.94
C VAL A 7 -37.23 2.77 -9.20
N ILE A 8 -37.74 1.54 -9.17
CA ILE A 8 -37.02 0.41 -8.57
C ILE A 8 -35.73 0.12 -9.36
N ILE A 9 -35.81 0.10 -10.70
CA ILE A 9 -34.65 -0.14 -11.58
C ILE A 9 -33.59 0.94 -11.38
N LEU A 10 -33.98 2.21 -11.29
CA LEU A 10 -33.05 3.32 -11.07
C LEU A 10 -32.35 3.23 -9.71
N ILE A 11 -33.10 2.92 -8.64
CA ILE A 11 -32.52 2.74 -7.29
C ILE A 11 -31.56 1.55 -7.28
N ALA A 12 -31.95 0.42 -7.87
CA ALA A 12 -31.10 -0.77 -7.95
C ALA A 12 -29.82 -0.49 -8.75
N GLY A 13 -29.92 0.23 -9.87
CA GLY A 13 -28.75 0.66 -10.66
C GLY A 13 -27.80 1.55 -9.86
N PHE A 14 -28.32 2.53 -9.13
CA PHE A 14 -27.52 3.41 -8.29
C PHE A 14 -26.80 2.64 -7.17
N LEU A 15 -27.50 1.72 -6.51
CA LEU A 15 -26.92 0.86 -5.48
C LEU A 15 -25.83 -0.06 -6.04
N ALA A 16 -26.03 -0.64 -7.22
CA ALA A 16 -25.03 -1.48 -7.87
C ALA A 16 -23.75 -0.71 -8.21
N ILE A 17 -23.89 0.48 -8.81
CA ILE A 17 -22.75 1.35 -9.14
C ILE A 17 -22.02 1.81 -7.88
N GLY A 18 -22.75 2.24 -6.85
CA GLY A 18 -22.17 2.67 -5.58
C GLY A 18 -21.42 1.54 -4.87
N SER A 19 -22.01 0.34 -4.83
CA SER A 19 -21.39 -0.85 -4.22
C SER A 19 -20.13 -1.27 -4.97
N TYR A 20 -20.15 -1.23 -6.30
CA TYR A 20 -18.98 -1.52 -7.12
C TYR A 20 -17.86 -0.49 -6.88
N GLY A 21 -18.20 0.81 -6.82
CA GLY A 21 -17.23 1.86 -6.53
C GLY A 21 -16.59 1.69 -5.15
N TYR A 22 -17.40 1.40 -4.12
CA TYR A 22 -16.89 1.11 -2.79
C TYR A 22 -15.95 -0.11 -2.79
N TYR A 23 -16.37 -1.20 -3.42
CA TYR A 23 -15.55 -2.41 -3.53
C TYR A 23 -14.21 -2.12 -4.23
N TYR A 24 -14.24 -1.43 -5.36
CA TYR A 24 -13.06 -1.12 -6.17
C TYR A 24 -12.03 -0.21 -5.44
N PHE A 25 -12.50 0.75 -4.64
CA PHE A 25 -11.61 1.70 -3.97
C PHE A 25 -11.14 1.26 -2.59
N TYR A 26 -11.99 0.57 -1.83
CA TYR A 26 -11.78 0.32 -0.39
C TYR A 26 -11.68 -1.16 -0.01
N VAL A 27 -12.07 -2.09 -0.89
CA VAL A 27 -12.05 -3.53 -0.58
C VAL A 27 -11.04 -4.27 -1.46
N GLN A 28 -11.02 -3.97 -2.76
CA GLN A 28 -10.08 -4.58 -3.68
C GLN A 28 -8.66 -4.13 -3.36
N THR A 29 -7.85 -5.10 -2.95
CA THR A 29 -6.42 -4.94 -2.71
C THR A 29 -5.64 -5.04 -4.01
N LEU A 30 -4.55 -4.30 -4.10
CA LEU A 30 -3.68 -4.23 -5.27
C LEU A 30 -2.52 -5.24 -5.14
N MET A 31 -2.15 -5.80 -6.27
CA MET A 31 -0.93 -6.58 -6.45
C MET A 31 0.30 -5.65 -6.48
N PHE A 32 1.48 -6.17 -6.17
CA PHE A 32 2.71 -5.40 -6.12
C PHE A 32 3.02 -4.72 -7.47
N SER A 33 2.77 -5.43 -8.57
CA SER A 33 2.89 -4.92 -9.94
C SER A 33 1.96 -3.74 -10.22
N GLU A 34 0.75 -3.75 -9.65
CA GLU A 34 -0.22 -2.66 -9.78
C GLU A 34 0.18 -1.42 -8.97
N VAL A 35 0.93 -1.60 -7.88
CA VAL A 35 1.41 -0.51 -7.02
C VAL A 35 2.68 0.14 -7.59
N ILE A 36 3.66 -0.66 -8.02
CA ILE A 36 4.94 -0.17 -8.56
C ILE A 36 4.78 0.36 -9.99
N GLY A 37 3.86 -0.24 -10.76
CA GLY A 37 3.72 0.05 -12.18
C GLY A 37 4.83 -0.56 -13.03
N LYS A 38 4.80 -0.27 -14.33
CA LYS A 38 5.83 -0.69 -15.29
C LYS A 38 6.99 0.29 -15.28
N THR A 39 8.21 -0.22 -15.38
CA THR A 39 9.43 0.58 -15.53
C THR A 39 10.06 0.37 -16.90
N ASP A 40 10.90 1.30 -17.36
CA ASP A 40 11.62 1.18 -18.63
C ASP A 40 12.69 0.07 -18.60
N ASN A 41 13.06 -0.43 -17.42
CA ASN A 41 14.05 -1.49 -17.26
C ASN A 41 13.39 -2.89 -17.41
N PRO A 42 13.74 -3.68 -18.45
CA PRO A 42 13.15 -5.00 -18.69
C PRO A 42 13.42 -5.98 -17.54
N LEU A 43 14.60 -5.93 -16.93
CA LEU A 43 14.97 -6.82 -15.82
C LEU A 43 14.16 -6.51 -14.56
N ALA A 44 13.89 -5.24 -14.31
CA ALA A 44 13.04 -4.84 -13.20
C ALA A 44 11.57 -5.25 -13.43
N ASN A 45 11.06 -5.17 -14.66
CA ASN A 45 9.73 -5.69 -14.98
C ASN A 45 9.62 -7.21 -14.79
N ILE A 46 10.68 -7.96 -15.13
CA ILE A 46 10.74 -9.41 -14.89
C ILE A 46 10.72 -9.69 -13.39
N ALA A 47 11.55 -8.99 -12.60
CA ALA A 47 11.56 -9.14 -11.15
C ALA A 47 10.18 -8.80 -10.54
N ILE A 48 9.55 -7.70 -10.95
CA ILE A 48 8.21 -7.31 -10.49
C ILE A 48 7.17 -8.40 -10.82
N SER A 49 7.25 -9.00 -12.02
CA SER A 49 6.33 -10.07 -12.44
C SER A 49 6.57 -11.38 -11.69
N PHE A 50 7.82 -11.72 -11.36
CA PHE A 50 8.15 -12.92 -10.59
C PHE A 50 7.76 -12.80 -9.12
N PHE A 51 7.78 -11.58 -8.59
CA PHE A 51 7.46 -11.26 -7.21
C PHE A 51 6.16 -10.47 -7.10
N ASP A 52 5.15 -10.83 -7.89
CA ASP A 52 3.85 -10.19 -7.84
C ASP A 52 2.97 -10.82 -6.76
N PHE A 53 2.81 -10.13 -5.63
CA PHE A 53 2.02 -10.59 -4.49
C PHE A 53 0.97 -9.56 -4.08
N ASN A 54 -0.06 -10.02 -3.38
CA ASN A 54 -1.10 -9.15 -2.85
C ASN A 54 -0.53 -8.26 -1.75
N THR A 55 -0.60 -6.94 -1.95
CA THR A 55 -0.02 -5.97 -1.02
C THR A 55 -0.90 -5.68 0.20
N GLY A 56 -2.18 -6.06 0.16
CA GLY A 56 -3.18 -5.63 1.14
C GLY A 56 -3.55 -4.14 1.06
N LEU A 57 -2.91 -3.37 0.17
CA LEU A 57 -3.18 -1.96 -0.05
C LEU A 57 -4.33 -1.81 -1.04
N THR A 58 -5.27 -0.93 -0.71
CA THR A 58 -6.38 -0.56 -1.58
C THR A 58 -6.02 0.69 -2.38
N ARG A 59 -6.82 1.05 -3.39
CA ARG A 59 -6.62 2.30 -4.13
C ARG A 59 -6.75 3.53 -3.23
N HIS A 60 -7.65 3.48 -2.26
CA HIS A 60 -7.74 4.53 -1.24
C HIS A 60 -6.44 4.65 -0.44
N ASP A 61 -5.84 3.52 -0.04
CA ASP A 61 -4.57 3.54 0.71
C ASP A 61 -3.45 4.16 -0.12
N ILE A 62 -3.35 3.82 -1.42
CA ILE A 62 -2.37 4.41 -2.33
C ILE A 62 -2.57 5.93 -2.45
N GLN A 63 -3.81 6.39 -2.65
CA GLN A 63 -4.10 7.82 -2.71
C GLN A 63 -3.74 8.55 -1.40
N HIS A 64 -3.99 7.92 -0.26
CA HIS A 64 -3.61 8.47 1.04
C HIS A 64 -2.09 8.55 1.20
N LEU A 65 -1.36 7.49 0.81
CA LEU A 65 0.10 7.46 0.83
C LEU A 65 0.71 8.50 -0.12
N GLU A 66 0.15 8.69 -1.32
CA GLU A 66 0.59 9.73 -2.25
C GLU A 66 0.44 11.14 -1.68
N LYS A 67 -0.65 11.40 -0.95
CA LYS A 67 -0.89 12.68 -0.28
C LYS A 67 0.02 12.89 0.93
N THR A 68 0.31 11.84 1.69
CA THR A 68 1.11 11.91 2.91
C THR A 68 2.61 11.65 2.69
N LYS A 69 3.04 11.28 1.47
CA LYS A 69 4.43 10.95 1.13
C LYS A 69 5.45 11.99 1.60
N GLY A 70 5.13 13.27 1.42
CA GLY A 70 6.06 14.35 1.76
C GLY A 70 6.31 14.44 3.25
N TYR A 71 5.27 14.22 4.06
CA TYR A 71 5.39 14.13 5.51
C TYR A 71 6.26 12.94 5.92
N TRP A 72 5.98 11.74 5.39
CA TRP A 72 6.72 10.53 5.77
C TRP A 72 8.19 10.58 5.37
N ILE A 73 8.51 11.03 4.15
CA ILE A 73 9.90 11.18 3.69
C ILE A 73 10.64 12.16 4.60
N ARG A 74 10.01 13.28 4.96
CA ARG A 74 10.62 14.27 5.85
C ARG A 74 10.84 13.70 7.25
N ARG A 75 9.83 13.06 7.83
CA ARG A 75 9.89 12.51 9.19
C ARG A 75 10.96 11.42 9.32
N ILE A 76 11.08 10.52 8.34
CA ILE A 76 12.13 9.48 8.31
C ILE A 76 13.52 10.14 8.27
N LYS A 77 13.72 11.12 7.37
CA LYS A 77 14.99 11.85 7.26
C LYS A 77 15.34 12.62 8.54
N GLU A 78 14.36 13.21 9.19
CA GLU A 78 14.55 13.90 10.48
C GLU A 78 15.09 12.93 11.54
N VAL A 79 14.54 11.71 11.63
CA VAL A 79 15.04 10.67 12.56
C VAL A 79 16.44 10.18 12.16
N GLU A 80 16.67 9.90 10.88
CA GLU A 80 17.97 9.42 10.37
C GLU A 80 19.11 10.43 10.59
N ALA A 81 18.82 11.73 10.51
CA ALA A 81 19.79 12.80 10.70
C ALA A 81 20.24 12.98 12.16
N ILE A 82 19.56 12.34 13.13
CA ILE A 82 19.93 12.42 14.55
C ILE A 82 21.25 11.70 14.77
N ARG A 83 22.27 12.43 15.24
CA ARG A 83 23.61 11.90 15.53
C ARG A 83 23.69 11.14 16.85
N ASP A 84 22.94 11.58 17.85
CA ASP A 84 22.88 10.95 19.17
C ASP A 84 22.11 9.63 19.07
N SER A 85 22.76 8.52 19.43
CA SER A 85 22.20 7.17 19.27
C SER A 85 20.96 6.95 20.14
N ASP A 86 20.96 7.47 21.36
CA ASP A 86 19.91 7.23 22.34
C ASP A 86 18.68 8.08 22.01
N LEU A 87 18.92 9.32 21.57
CA LEU A 87 17.87 10.17 21.03
C LEU A 87 17.28 9.59 19.75
N ARG A 88 18.11 9.07 18.83
CA ARG A 88 17.65 8.45 17.59
C ARG A 88 16.80 7.21 17.87
N ALA A 89 17.19 6.37 18.83
CA ALA A 89 16.41 5.19 19.21
C ALA A 89 15.01 5.58 19.69
N ARG A 90 14.90 6.57 20.60
CA ARG A 90 13.61 7.08 21.09
C ARG A 90 12.75 7.69 19.98
N GLU A 91 13.35 8.46 19.07
CA GLU A 91 12.63 9.04 17.95
C GLU A 91 12.22 8.01 16.89
N THR A 92 12.99 6.92 16.76
CA THR A 92 12.62 5.77 15.92
C THR A 92 11.41 5.05 16.49
N GLU A 93 11.36 4.84 17.81
CA GLU A 93 10.20 4.24 18.47
C GLU A 93 8.92 5.06 18.22
N LYS A 94 8.99 6.38 18.41
CA LYS A 94 7.88 7.29 18.08
C LYS A 94 7.48 7.22 16.61
N LEU A 95 8.45 7.19 15.70
CA LEU A 95 8.17 7.05 14.27
C LEU A 95 7.42 5.74 13.96
N LEU A 96 7.81 4.64 14.59
CA LEU A 96 7.11 3.36 14.43
C LEU A 96 5.69 3.40 15.01
N GLU A 97 5.48 4.07 16.14
CA GLU A 97 4.14 4.31 16.70
C GLU A 97 3.27 5.17 15.79
N GLU A 98 3.83 6.28 15.26
CA GLU A 98 3.18 7.14 14.27
C GLU A 98 2.76 6.31 13.04
N MET A 99 3.66 5.49 12.50
CA MET A 99 3.38 4.60 11.36
C MET A 99 2.34 3.52 11.69
N ALA A 100 2.33 2.99 12.91
CA ALA A 100 1.34 2.00 13.34
C ALA A 100 -0.05 2.60 13.51
N SER A 101 -0.13 3.90 13.81
CA SER A 101 -1.39 4.64 13.94
C SER A 101 -2.04 4.99 12.60
N ASP A 102 -1.23 5.20 11.54
CA ASP A 102 -1.73 5.42 10.18
C ASP A 102 -2.08 4.07 9.52
N PRO A 103 -3.35 3.83 9.13
CA PRO A 103 -3.76 2.54 8.58
C PRO A 103 -3.01 2.11 7.32
N SER A 104 -2.66 3.05 6.43
CA SER A 104 -1.94 2.75 5.19
C SER A 104 -0.48 2.41 5.50
N MET A 105 0.18 3.18 6.37
CA MET A 105 1.56 2.89 6.79
C MET A 105 1.68 1.62 7.62
N LYS A 106 0.66 1.28 8.41
CA LYS A 106 0.58 0.01 9.12
C LYS A 106 0.58 -1.18 8.15
N LYS A 107 -0.13 -1.06 7.02
CA LYS A 107 -0.11 -2.09 5.96
C LYS A 107 1.24 -2.17 5.27
N VAL A 108 1.84 -1.01 4.93
CA VAL A 108 3.17 -0.93 4.32
C VAL A 108 4.24 -1.55 5.22
N SER A 109 4.27 -1.19 6.50
CA SER A 109 5.23 -1.75 7.47
C SER A 109 5.03 -3.26 7.60
N LYS A 110 3.79 -3.74 7.74
CA LYS A 110 3.50 -5.18 7.77
C LYS A 110 4.00 -5.89 6.52
N LEU A 111 3.84 -5.30 5.35
CA LEU A 111 4.30 -5.83 4.07
C LEU A 111 5.83 -5.93 4.01
N ILE A 112 6.55 -4.90 4.48
CA ILE A 112 8.01 -4.90 4.57
C ILE A 112 8.48 -6.00 5.54
N PHE A 113 7.84 -6.14 6.71
CA PHE A 113 8.23 -7.16 7.68
C PHE A 113 7.89 -8.59 7.24
N SER A 114 6.71 -8.82 6.66
CA SER A 114 6.27 -10.16 6.27
C SER A 114 6.90 -10.62 4.97
N ASN A 115 6.97 -9.72 3.98
CA ASN A 115 7.35 -10.07 2.61
C ASN A 115 8.72 -9.51 2.24
N GLY A 116 9.26 -8.49 2.93
CA GLY A 116 10.59 -7.96 2.63
C GLY A 116 11.72 -8.93 2.97
N LEU A 117 11.57 -9.71 4.06
CA LEU A 117 12.52 -10.76 4.42
C LEU A 117 12.46 -11.95 3.44
N SER A 118 11.25 -12.37 3.03
CA SER A 118 11.10 -13.43 2.04
C SER A 118 11.56 -12.97 0.65
N PHE A 119 11.21 -11.74 0.26
CA PHE A 119 11.67 -11.13 -0.99
C PHE A 119 13.21 -11.04 -1.05
N GLY A 120 13.85 -10.57 0.02
CA GLY A 120 15.31 -10.52 0.09
C GLY A 120 15.96 -11.90 0.00
N TYR A 121 15.38 -12.89 0.68
CA TYR A 121 15.85 -14.28 0.64
C TYR A 121 15.67 -14.91 -0.75
N ASP A 122 14.49 -14.78 -1.35
CA ASP A 122 14.16 -15.37 -2.65
C ASP A 122 14.92 -14.70 -3.80
N LEU A 123 15.14 -13.39 -3.74
CA LEU A 123 15.99 -12.65 -4.67
C LEU A 123 17.44 -13.18 -4.61
N MET A 124 18.00 -13.34 -3.41
CA MET A 124 19.35 -13.86 -3.23
C MET A 124 19.49 -15.30 -3.73
N LYS A 125 18.49 -16.14 -3.48
CA LYS A 125 18.45 -17.53 -3.97
C LYS A 125 18.30 -17.62 -5.49
N GLY A 126 17.57 -16.69 -6.11
CA GLY A 126 17.42 -16.60 -7.56
C GLY A 126 18.66 -16.08 -8.28
N LEU A 127 19.51 -15.30 -7.61
CA LEU A 127 20.80 -14.80 -8.14
C LEU A 127 21.98 -15.77 -7.95
N THR A 128 21.80 -16.82 -7.14
CA THR A 128 22.84 -17.81 -6.81
C THR A 128 22.65 -19.17 -7.48
N ASN A 129 21.61 -19.33 -8.32
CA ASN A 129 21.44 -20.46 -9.25
C ASN A 129 21.58 -19.98 -10.69
#